data_AF-A0A484ZSI1-F1
#
_entry.id   AF-A0A484ZSI1-F1
#
_cell.length_a   1.000
_cell.length_b   1.000
_cell.length_c   1.000
_cell.angle_alpha   90.00
_cell.angle_beta   90.00
_cell.angle_gamma   90.00
#
_symmetry.space_group_name_H-M   'P 1'
#
loop_
_entity.id
_entity.type
_entity.pdbx_description
1 polymer ?
#
loop_
_entity_poly.entity_id
_entity_poly.type
_entity_poly.pdbx_seq_one_letter_code
_entity_poly.pdbx_strand_id
1 'polypeptide(L)' 'MNIALMMENSQAAKNTIVVEQLQAVATVNHDTVFNVGMSDEQDHHLTYIHLGIMASILLNAKAVDFVVTGCGTGQGALMS' A
#
# COMPACT_ATOMS: atom_id res chain seq x y z
N MET A 1 -8.09 12.55 4.15
CA MET A 1 -7.47 12.07 2.90
C MET A 1 -7.84 10.62 2.68
N ASN A 2 -7.93 10.21 1.43
CA ASN A 2 -8.00 8.82 1.01
C ASN A 2 -6.57 8.29 0.85
N ILE A 3 -6.20 7.28 1.63
CA ILE A 3 -4.84 6.71 1.68
C ILE A 3 -4.90 5.27 1.20
N ALA A 4 -4.13 4.91 0.17
CA ALA A 4 -3.94 3.51 -0.23
C ALA A 4 -2.70 2.90 0.45
N LEU A 5 -2.88 1.76 1.12
CA LEU A 5 -1.78 0.86 1.49
C LEU A 5 -1.65 -0.21 0.41
N MET A 6 -0.44 -0.41 -0.11
CA MET A 6 -0.15 -1.46 -1.09
C MET A 6 1.21 -2.11 -0.83
N MET A 7 1.21 -3.42 -0.59
CA MET A 7 2.38 -4.24 -0.31
C MET A 7 2.51 -5.37 -1.32
N GLU A 8 3.75 -5.77 -1.59
CA GLU A 8 4.10 -6.84 -2.54
C GLU A 8 4.55 -8.12 -1.84
N ASN A 9 4.66 -9.19 -2.61
CA ASN A 9 4.88 -10.57 -2.18
C ASN A 9 5.95 -10.72 -1.09
N SER A 10 7.10 -10.04 -1.20
CA SER A 10 8.21 -10.28 -0.27
C SER A 10 7.90 -9.83 1.16
N GLN A 11 6.97 -8.89 1.33
CA GLN A 11 6.57 -8.35 2.63
C GLN A 11 5.09 -8.60 2.95
N ALA A 12 4.36 -9.38 2.15
CA ALA A 12 2.90 -9.57 2.30
C ALA A 12 2.49 -10.11 3.68
N ALA A 13 3.29 -10.99 4.29
CA ALA A 13 3.07 -11.48 5.65
C ALA A 13 3.04 -10.38 6.74
N LYS A 14 3.56 -9.18 6.44
CA LYS A 14 3.55 -8.01 7.33
C LYS A 14 2.39 -7.06 7.03
N ASN A 15 1.52 -7.34 6.07
CA ASN A 15 0.44 -6.43 5.72
C ASN A 15 -0.47 -6.13 6.92
N THR A 16 -0.89 -7.15 7.66
CA THR A 16 -1.76 -7.01 8.85
C THR A 16 -1.21 -6.01 9.87
N ILE A 17 0.07 -6.12 10.23
CA ILE A 17 0.67 -5.19 11.20
C ILE A 17 0.76 -3.77 10.62
N VAL A 18 1.07 -3.61 9.33
CA VAL A 18 1.18 -2.28 8.69
C VAL A 18 -0.19 -1.61 8.60
N VAL A 19 -1.23 -2.33 8.17
CA VAL A 19 -2.58 -1.76 8.04
C VAL A 19 -3.16 -1.37 9.39
N GLU A 20 -2.95 -2.17 10.43
CA GLU A 20 -3.39 -1.85 11.79
C GLU A 20 -2.76 -0.55 12.31
N GLN A 21 -1.44 -0.38 12.15
CA GLN A 21 -0.76 0.84 12.59
C GLN A 21 -1.16 2.06 11.76
N LEU A 22 -1.31 1.89 10.44
CA LEU A 22 -1.76 2.98 9.57
C LEU A 22 -3.18 3.42 9.91
N GLN A 23 -4.11 2.48 10.13
CA GLN A 23 -5.49 2.77 10.51
C GLN A 23 -5.60 3.46 11.87
N ALA A 24 -4.78 3.05 12.85
CA ALA A 24 -4.78 3.66 14.18
C ALA A 24 -4.50 5.17 14.12
N VAL A 25 -3.53 5.59 13.29
CA VAL A 25 -3.19 7.01 13.12
C VAL A 25 -4.16 7.72 12.17
N ALA A 26 -4.54 7.08 11.07
CA ALA A 26 -5.47 7.65 10.09
C ALA A 26 -6.83 7.99 10.72
N THR A 27 -7.31 7.15 11.66
CA THR A 27 -8.57 7.39 12.37
C THR A 27 -8.52 8.69 13.18
N VAL A 28 -7.40 8.99 13.85
CA VAL A 28 -7.21 10.22 14.63
C VAL A 28 -7.21 11.45 13.71
N ASN A 29 -6.69 11.31 12.49
CA ASN A 29 -6.62 12.39 11.51
C ASN A 29 -7.87 12.51 10.63
N HIS A 30 -8.90 11.69 10.85
CA HIS A 30 -10.09 11.59 10.01
C HIS A 30 -9.77 11.24 8.53
N ASP A 31 -8.70 10.49 8.32
CA ASP A 31 -8.32 9.92 7.03
C ASP A 31 -9.00 8.54 6.81
N THR A 32 -9.18 8.15 5.55
CA THR A 32 -9.73 6.84 5.17
C THR A 32 -8.62 5.99 4.55
N VAL A 33 -8.47 4.75 5.02
CA VAL A 33 -7.43 3.81 4.56
C VAL A 33 -8.05 2.71 3.70
N PHE A 34 -7.48 2.49 2.53
CA PHE A 34 -7.81 1.41 1.60
C PHE A 34 -6.62 0.45 1.49
N ASN A 35 -6.78 -0.80 1.89
CA ASN A 35 -5.74 -1.83 1.75
C ASN A 35 -5.93 -2.55 0.41
N VAL A 36 -5.11 -2.20 -0.58
CA VAL A 36 -5.33 -2.55 -2.00
C VAL A 36 -4.14 -3.29 -2.64
N GLY A 37 -3.10 -3.60 -1.86
CA GLY A 37 -2.05 -4.55 -2.25
C GLY A 37 -2.37 -5.97 -1.76
N MET A 38 -1.33 -6.79 -1.58
CA MET A 38 -1.49 -8.12 -1.00
C MET A 38 -1.83 -8.04 0.49
N SER A 39 -2.89 -8.73 0.93
CA SER A 39 -3.25 -8.86 2.36
C SER A 39 -2.44 -9.92 3.11
N ASP A 40 -1.94 -10.92 2.40
CA ASP A 40 -1.10 -12.01 2.90
C ASP A 40 -0.35 -12.68 1.74
N GLU A 41 0.45 -13.71 2.03
CA GLU A 41 1.28 -14.42 1.04
C GLU A 41 0.47 -15.29 0.04
N GLN A 42 -0.82 -15.52 0.29
CA GLN A 42 -1.71 -16.32 -0.56
C GLN A 42 -2.63 -15.48 -1.44
N ASP A 43 -2.65 -14.16 -1.26
CA ASP A 43 -3.44 -13.22 -2.05
C ASP A 43 -2.92 -13.10 -3.50
N HIS A 44 -3.64 -12.34 -4.34
CA HIS A 44 -3.25 -12.05 -5.71
C HIS A 44 -1.81 -11.50 -5.78
N HIS A 45 -0.94 -12.26 -6.43
CA HIS A 45 0.50 -12.00 -6.37
C HIS A 45 0.91 -10.68 -7.04
N LEU A 46 1.49 -9.77 -6.24
CA LEU A 46 2.03 -8.49 -6.68
C LEU A 46 3.54 -8.42 -6.45
N THR A 47 4.26 -7.77 -7.36
CA THR A 47 5.68 -7.38 -7.20
C THR A 47 5.75 -5.87 -6.97
N TYR A 48 6.90 -5.36 -6.53
CA TYR A 48 7.09 -3.91 -6.39
C TYR A 48 6.91 -3.13 -7.71
N ILE A 49 7.03 -3.78 -8.88
CA ILE A 49 6.74 -3.16 -10.18
C ILE A 49 5.24 -2.91 -10.36
N HIS A 50 4.41 -3.87 -9.94
CA HIS A 50 2.95 -3.68 -9.95
C HIS A 50 2.56 -2.52 -9.02
N LEU A 51 3.24 -2.37 -7.88
CA LEU A 51 2.97 -1.29 -6.92
C LEU A 51 3.16 0.10 -7.54
N GLY A 52 4.22 0.34 -8.32
CA GLY A 52 4.41 1.62 -9.01
C GLY A 52 3.30 1.93 -10.02
N ILE A 53 2.88 0.93 -10.81
CA ILE A 53 1.75 1.05 -11.75
C ILE A 53 0.44 1.34 -11.00
N MET A 54 0.17 0.62 -9.92
CA MET A 54 -1.01 0.82 -9.08
C MET A 54 -1.03 2.21 -8.46
N ALA A 55 0.10 2.67 -7.90
CA ALA A 55 0.22 4.01 -7.34
C ALA A 55 -0.05 5.09 -8.40
N SER A 56 0.51 4.93 -9.61
CA SER A 56 0.25 5.84 -10.73
C SER A 56 -1.23 5.90 -11.09
N ILE A 57 -1.90 4.75 -11.22
CA ILE A 57 -3.33 4.71 -11.55
C ILE A 57 -4.16 5.39 -10.46
N LEU A 58 -3.97 5.01 -9.19
CA LEU A 58 -4.79 5.49 -8.08
C LEU A 58 -4.61 7.00 -7.83
N LEU A 59 -3.38 7.50 -7.91
CA LEU A 59 -3.08 8.92 -7.73
C LEU A 59 -3.54 9.75 -8.93
N ASN A 60 -3.22 9.34 -10.17
CA ASN A 60 -3.58 10.14 -11.35
C ASN A 60 -5.09 10.11 -11.64
N ALA A 61 -5.78 9.02 -11.30
CA ALA A 61 -7.24 8.96 -11.35
C ALA A 61 -7.91 9.74 -10.21
N LYS A 62 -7.14 10.27 -9.25
CA LYS A 62 -7.63 10.94 -8.02
C LYS A 62 -8.55 10.04 -7.18
N ALA A 63 -8.32 8.72 -7.24
CA ALA A 63 -9.05 7.75 -6.42
C ALA A 63 -8.55 7.80 -4.97
N VAL A 64 -7.27 8.11 -4.78
CA VAL A 64 -6.64 8.35 -3.47
C VAL A 64 -5.79 9.61 -3.52
N ASP A 65 -5.58 10.22 -2.36
CA ASP A 65 -4.77 11.43 -2.19
C ASP A 65 -3.30 11.08 -1.87
N PHE A 66 -3.07 9.90 -1.28
CA PHE A 66 -1.74 9.47 -0.85
C PHE A 66 -1.58 7.95 -0.94
N VAL A 67 -0.34 7.50 -1.14
CA VAL A 67 0.02 6.07 -1.17
C VAL A 67 1.08 5.79 -0.11
N VAL A 68 0.84 4.76 0.70
CA VAL A 68 1.83 4.11 1.55
C VAL A 68 2.19 2.78 0.91
N THR A 69 3.47 2.62 0.57
CA THR A 69 3.97 1.41 -0.08
C THR A 69 5.41 1.12 0.34
N GLY A 70 5.92 -0.06 -0.03
CA GLY A 70 7.28 -0.47 0.28
C GLY A 70 7.56 -1.91 -0.15
N CYS A 71 8.82 -2.29 0.01
CA CYS A 71 9.33 -3.66 -0.11
C CYS A 71 10.43 -3.86 0.94
N GLY A 72 11.19 -4.96 0.90
CA GLY A 72 12.20 -5.27 1.93
C GLY A 72 13.13 -4.12 2.32
N THR A 73 13.60 -3.32 1.35
CA THR A 73 14.41 -2.11 1.59
C THR A 73 13.71 -0.81 1.20
N GLY A 74 12.47 -0.89 0.71
CA GLY A 74 11.73 0.21 0.10
C GLY A 74 12.24 0.68 -1.27
N GLN A 75 13.50 0.38 -1.65
CA GLN A 75 14.11 0.93 -2.88
C GLN A 75 13.40 0.47 -4.15
N GLY A 76 13.02 -0.81 -4.23
CA GLY A 76 12.32 -1.34 -5.41
C GLY A 76 10.99 -0.64 -5.66
N ALA A 77 10.20 -0.44 -4.61
CA ALA A 77 8.91 0.25 -4.72
C ALA A 77 9.07 1.77 -4.94
N LEU A 78 10.15 2.39 -4.43
CA LEU A 78 10.46 3.81 -4.66
C LEU A 78 10.78 4.10 -6.13
N MET A 79 11.57 3.23 -6.76
CA MET A 79 12.05 3.43 -8.14
C MET A 79 11.02 3.04 -9.20
N SER A 80 9.97 2.31 -8.81
CA SER A 80 8.92 1.84 -9.71
C SER A 80 7.83 2.89 -9.92
#